data_AF-A0A838PCB5-F1
#
_entry.id   AF-A0A838PCB5-F1
#
_cell.length_a   1.000
_cell.length_b   1.000
_cell.length_c   1.000
_cell.angle_alpha   90.00
_cell.angle_beta   90.00
_cell.angle_gamma   90.00
#
_symmetry.space_group_name_H-M   'P 1'
#
loop_
_entity.id
_entity.type
_entity.pdbx_description
1 polymer ?
#
loop_
_entity_poly.entity_id
_entity_poly.type
_entity_poly.pdbx_seq_one_letter_code
_entity_poly.pdbx_strand_id
1 'polypeptide(L)'
;MSFLKANQDHIVLHKLKHNVPITERDIEELERLLFETGEVGTREDFEQAFGKQEHLGLFIRSIVGLDREAAKKAFSDYLNEHRFNSTQIQFVNLIIDYLSQNGAIEPAKLYEAPYTDFNTSGLDGVFQDTDANKIVGILNSIKENAAA
;
A
#
# COMPACT_ATOMS: atom_id res chain seq x y z
N MET A 1 -1.11 10.52 15.65
CA MET A 1 -1.37 10.49 14.19
C MET A 1 -1.67 11.85 13.55
N SER A 2 -1.84 12.95 14.31
CA SER A 2 -2.01 14.31 13.73
C SER A 2 -0.80 14.75 12.89
N PHE A 3 0.42 14.49 13.38
CA PHE A 3 1.68 14.88 12.74
C PHE A 3 1.81 14.40 11.29
N LEU A 4 1.63 13.10 11.03
CA LEU A 4 1.75 12.53 9.67
C LEU A 4 0.71 13.09 8.70
N LYS A 5 -0.48 13.43 9.21
CA LYS A 5 -1.53 14.09 8.42
C LYS A 5 -1.23 15.57 8.17
N ALA A 6 -0.57 16.25 9.11
CA ALA A 6 -0.17 17.65 8.99
C ALA A 6 1.06 17.85 8.08
N ASN A 7 1.90 16.84 7.90
CA ASN A 7 3.14 16.91 7.13
C ASN A 7 3.06 16.22 5.75
N GLN A 8 1.86 15.98 5.21
CA GLN A 8 1.71 15.25 3.94
C GLN A 8 2.38 15.92 2.73
N ASP A 9 2.63 17.23 2.80
CA ASP A 9 3.34 17.99 1.78
C ASP A 9 4.86 17.76 1.80
N HIS A 10 5.39 17.08 2.83
CA HIS A 10 6.79 16.68 2.83
C HIS A 10 7.05 15.64 1.75
N ILE A 11 8.13 15.81 0.97
CA ILE A 11 8.41 15.04 -0.24
C ILE A 11 8.35 13.52 -0.03
N VAL A 12 8.92 13.01 1.06
CA VAL A 12 8.87 11.56 1.34
C VAL A 12 7.47 11.03 1.66
N LEU A 13 6.67 11.79 2.44
CA LEU A 13 5.29 11.40 2.73
C LEU A 13 4.42 11.47 1.47
N HIS A 14 4.68 12.47 0.62
CA HIS A 14 4.07 12.54 -0.71
C HIS A 14 4.44 11.32 -1.56
N LYS A 15 5.72 10.90 -1.59
CA LYS A 15 6.16 9.70 -2.33
C LYS A 15 5.45 8.43 -1.85
N LEU A 16 5.42 8.21 -0.53
CA LEU A 16 4.73 7.07 0.08
C LEU A 16 3.24 7.03 -0.30
N LYS A 17 2.56 8.18 -0.20
CA LYS A 17 1.13 8.30 -0.50
C LYS A 17 0.84 8.10 -1.99
N HIS A 18 1.70 8.55 -2.89
CA HIS A 18 1.45 8.51 -4.34
C HIS A 18 2.11 7.33 -5.05
N ASN A 19 2.46 6.27 -4.32
CA ASN A 19 3.09 5.05 -4.87
C ASN A 19 4.38 5.35 -5.66
N VAL A 20 5.18 6.32 -5.21
CA VAL A 20 6.48 6.63 -5.81
C VAL A 20 7.56 5.88 -5.03
N PRO A 21 8.47 5.14 -5.70
CA PRO A 21 9.54 4.42 -5.03
C PRO A 21 10.36 5.32 -4.10
N ILE A 22 10.43 4.94 -2.82
CA ILE A 22 11.33 5.55 -1.84
C ILE A 22 12.74 4.94 -1.92
N THR A 23 13.71 5.64 -1.36
CA THR A 23 15.13 5.27 -1.32
C THR A 23 15.60 5.24 0.13
N GLU A 24 16.80 4.70 0.40
CA GLU A 24 17.41 4.74 1.74
C GLU A 24 17.50 6.17 2.31
N ARG A 25 17.80 7.17 1.46
CA ARG A 25 17.81 8.59 1.87
C ARG A 25 16.44 9.10 2.28
N ASP A 26 15.38 8.60 1.63
CA ASP A 26 14.02 8.95 2.02
C ASP A 26 13.68 8.37 3.42
N ILE A 27 14.24 7.20 3.77
CA ILE A 27 14.10 6.61 5.11
C ILE A 27 14.84 7.47 6.14
N GLU A 28 16.08 7.87 5.88
CA GLU A 28 16.84 8.79 6.74
C GLU A 28 16.05 10.08 7.01
N GLU A 29 15.46 10.67 5.96
CA GLU A 29 14.62 11.87 6.09
C GLU A 29 13.32 11.61 6.86
N LEU A 30 12.70 10.43 6.72
CA LEU A 30 11.52 10.05 7.52
C LEU A 30 11.86 9.95 9.01
N GLU A 31 12.97 9.30 9.34
CA GLU A 31 13.44 9.19 10.73
C GLU A 31 13.72 10.56 11.30
N ARG A 32 14.36 11.43 10.51
CA ARG A 32 14.60 12.82 10.88
C ARG A 32 13.30 13.53 11.23
N LEU A 33 12.30 13.45 10.34
CA LEU A 33 11.01 14.11 10.55
C LEU A 33 10.27 13.59 11.78
N LEU A 34 10.29 12.28 12.00
CA LEU A 34 9.56 11.65 13.10
C LEU A 34 10.20 11.97 14.46
N PHE A 35 11.53 11.87 14.55
CA PHE A 35 12.22 11.84 15.84
C PHE A 35 12.95 13.14 16.18
N GLU A 36 13.40 13.94 15.20
CA GLU A 36 14.08 15.21 15.50
C GLU A 36 13.11 16.35 15.80
N THR A 37 11.86 16.28 15.30
CA THR A 37 10.83 17.28 15.60
C THR A 37 10.27 17.13 17.03
N GLY A 38 10.51 15.99 17.68
CA GLY A 38 10.12 15.71 19.06
C GLY A 38 8.62 15.43 19.28
N GLU A 39 7.76 15.60 18.27
CA GLU A 39 6.30 15.38 18.42
C GLU A 39 5.91 13.90 18.56
N VAL A 40 6.72 12.97 18.02
CA VAL A 40 6.47 11.52 18.07
C VAL A 40 7.26 10.84 19.19
N GLY A 41 8.15 11.58 19.88
CA GLY A 41 9.10 11.03 20.85
C GLY A 41 10.39 10.56 20.21
N THR A 42 11.20 9.83 20.98
CA THR A 42 12.48 9.26 20.49
C THR A 42 12.24 7.99 19.67
N ARG A 43 13.28 7.51 18.97
CA ARG A 43 13.23 6.23 18.24
C ARG A 43 12.95 5.07 19.20
N GLU A 44 13.54 5.12 20.40
CA GLU A 44 13.32 4.13 21.45
C GLU A 44 11.87 4.12 21.93
N ASP A 45 11.27 5.29 22.15
CA ASP A 45 9.85 5.39 22.55
C ASP A 45 8.93 4.80 21.47
N PHE A 46 9.24 5.08 20.20
CA PHE A 46 8.52 4.55 19.06
C PHE A 46 8.62 3.02 18.96
N GLU A 47 9.83 2.46 19.08
CA GLU A 47 10.03 1.00 19.04
C GLU A 47 9.40 0.29 20.24
N GLN A 48 9.34 0.93 21.41
CA GLN A 48 8.60 0.38 22.56
C GLN A 48 7.09 0.37 22.32
N ALA A 49 6.55 1.40 21.67
CA ALA A 49 5.11 1.52 21.42
C ALA A 49 4.61 0.63 20.28
N PHE A 50 5.38 0.52 19.19
CA PHE A 50 4.96 -0.14 17.95
C PHE A 50 5.75 -1.41 17.62
N GLY A 51 6.82 -1.70 18.37
CA GLY A 51 7.79 -2.72 18.02
C GLY A 51 8.80 -2.22 16.98
N LYS A 52 9.88 -2.99 16.80
CA LYS A 52 10.85 -2.72 15.74
C LYS A 52 10.20 -2.97 14.38
N GLN A 53 10.13 -1.93 13.56
CA GLN A 53 9.59 -2.03 12.20
C GLN A 53 10.70 -2.51 11.26
N GLU A 54 10.40 -3.53 10.46
CA GLU A 54 11.32 -4.01 9.41
C GLU A 54 11.47 -2.95 8.31
N HIS A 55 10.35 -2.33 7.91
CA HIS A 55 10.32 -1.25 6.91
C HIS A 55 9.50 -0.07 7.43
N LEU A 56 10.18 1.03 7.77
CA LEU A 56 9.52 2.23 8.28
C LEU A 56 8.54 2.83 7.25
N GLY A 57 8.88 2.80 5.96
CA GLY A 57 8.01 3.30 4.89
C GLY A 57 6.66 2.58 4.83
N LEU A 58 6.65 1.23 4.92
CA LEU A 58 5.43 0.44 4.95
C LEU A 58 4.58 0.73 6.19
N PHE A 59 5.21 0.86 7.35
CA PHE A 59 4.51 1.25 8.58
C PHE A 59 3.82 2.60 8.42
N ILE A 60 4.54 3.63 7.95
CA ILE A 60 3.96 4.96 7.72
C ILE A 60 2.82 4.88 6.71
N ARG A 61 2.98 4.10 5.62
CA ARG A 61 1.93 3.93 4.62
C ARG A 61 0.69 3.20 5.16
N SER A 62 0.85 2.31 6.14
CA SER A 62 -0.29 1.68 6.85
C SER A 62 -1.14 2.68 7.64
N ILE A 63 -0.57 3.85 7.97
CA ILE A 63 -1.24 4.89 8.73
C ILE A 63 -1.91 5.91 7.81
N VAL A 64 -1.18 6.34 6.78
CA VAL A 64 -1.64 7.41 5.88
C VAL A 64 -2.46 6.90 4.70
N GLY A 65 -2.40 5.59 4.43
CA GLY A 65 -3.02 4.96 3.26
C GLY A 65 -2.25 5.24 1.97
N LEU A 66 -2.74 4.66 0.87
CA LEU A 66 -2.30 5.00 -0.48
C LEU A 66 -3.29 6.00 -1.09
N ASP A 67 -2.83 6.89 -1.96
CA ASP A 67 -3.74 7.70 -2.76
C ASP A 67 -4.54 6.79 -3.71
N ARG A 68 -5.85 7.03 -3.78
CA ARG A 68 -6.76 6.19 -4.58
C ARG A 68 -6.45 6.27 -6.06
N GLU A 69 -6.11 7.45 -6.58
CA GLU A 69 -5.78 7.61 -8.00
C GLU A 69 -4.41 7.01 -8.30
N ALA A 70 -3.45 7.08 -7.38
CA ALA A 70 -2.19 6.35 -7.49
C ALA A 70 -2.40 4.82 -7.53
N ALA A 71 -3.28 4.29 -6.68
CA ALA A 71 -3.67 2.88 -6.70
C ALA A 71 -4.32 2.49 -8.04
N LYS A 72 -5.33 3.26 -8.50
CA LYS A 72 -5.95 3.04 -9.82
C LYS A 72 -4.93 3.09 -10.95
N LYS A 73 -4.00 4.04 -10.91
CA LYS A 73 -2.95 4.17 -11.93
C LYS A 73 -2.06 2.93 -11.98
N ALA A 74 -1.73 2.32 -10.83
CA ALA A 74 -0.98 1.07 -10.80
C ALA A 74 -1.72 -0.10 -11.47
N PHE A 75 -3.05 -0.09 -11.46
CA PHE A 75 -3.89 -1.06 -12.16
C PHE A 75 -4.34 -0.61 -13.56
N SER A 76 -4.02 0.61 -13.99
CA SER A 76 -4.62 1.20 -15.20
C SER A 76 -4.19 0.49 -16.49
N ASP A 77 -2.91 0.14 -16.61
CA ASP A 77 -2.40 -0.63 -17.75
C ASP A 77 -3.09 -1.99 -17.83
N TYR A 78 -3.21 -2.68 -16.69
CA TYR A 78 -3.92 -3.96 -16.59
C TYR A 78 -5.39 -3.84 -17.00
N LEU A 79 -6.12 -2.86 -16.44
CA LEU A 79 -7.55 -2.61 -16.70
C LEU A 79 -7.84 -2.20 -18.15
N ASN A 80 -6.88 -1.59 -18.84
CA ASN A 80 -7.04 -1.13 -20.23
C ASN A 80 -6.80 -2.26 -21.26
N GLU A 81 -6.00 -3.27 -20.92
CA GLU A 81 -5.62 -4.35 -21.84
C GLU A 81 -6.72 -5.40 -22.07
N HIS A 82 -7.65 -5.58 -21.12
CA HIS A 82 -8.62 -6.68 -21.15
C HIS A 82 -10.05 -6.19 -20.97
N ARG A 83 -11.01 -6.86 -21.62
CA ARG A 83 -12.44 -6.64 -21.38
C ARG A 83 -12.86 -7.36 -20.09
N PHE A 84 -12.56 -6.77 -18.94
CA PHE A 84 -13.02 -7.29 -17.65
C PHE A 84 -14.54 -7.26 -17.55
N ASN A 85 -15.11 -8.29 -16.91
CA ASN A 85 -16.52 -8.30 -16.54
C ASN A 85 -16.76 -7.51 -15.23
N SER A 86 -18.03 -7.28 -14.89
CA SER A 86 -18.41 -6.51 -13.69
C SER A 86 -17.85 -7.09 -12.39
N THR A 87 -17.79 -8.42 -12.25
CA THR A 87 -17.24 -9.11 -11.08
C THR A 87 -15.74 -8.82 -10.92
N GLN A 88 -14.98 -8.93 -12.01
CA GLN A 88 -13.54 -8.64 -12.02
C GLN A 88 -13.25 -7.17 -11.73
N ILE A 89 -14.03 -6.25 -12.30
CA ILE A 89 -13.91 -4.81 -12.03
C ILE A 89 -14.19 -4.51 -10.55
N GLN A 90 -15.23 -5.11 -9.97
CA GLN A 90 -15.55 -4.94 -8.55
C GLN A 90 -14.45 -5.52 -7.64
N PHE A 91 -13.87 -6.67 -8.00
CA PHE A 91 -12.76 -7.27 -7.28
C PHE A 91 -11.54 -6.33 -7.24
N VAL A 92 -11.14 -5.76 -8.39
CA VAL A 92 -10.02 -4.81 -8.44
C VAL A 92 -10.33 -3.52 -7.69
N ASN A 93 -11.57 -3.02 -7.76
CA ASN A 93 -11.97 -1.84 -6.97
C ASN A 93 -11.86 -2.10 -5.47
N LEU A 94 -12.18 -3.30 -5.00
CA LEU A 94 -12.03 -3.67 -3.60
C LEU A 94 -10.54 -3.68 -3.17
N ILE A 95 -9.65 -4.14 -4.05
CA ILE A 95 -8.19 -4.03 -3.83
C ILE A 95 -7.78 -2.56 -3.70
N ILE A 96 -8.24 -1.71 -4.63
CA ILE A 96 -7.95 -0.27 -4.63
C ILE A 96 -8.47 0.40 -3.35
N ASP A 97 -9.68 0.06 -2.91
CA ASP A 97 -10.27 0.54 -1.65
C ASP A 97 -9.40 0.12 -0.45
N TYR A 98 -8.94 -1.13 -0.43
CA TYR A 98 -8.10 -1.65 0.63
C TYR A 98 -6.75 -0.94 0.67
N LEU A 99 -6.07 -0.82 -0.47
CA LEU A 99 -4.80 -0.08 -0.60
C LEU A 99 -4.97 1.37 -0.16
N SER A 100 -6.09 2.00 -0.52
CA SER A 100 -6.35 3.39 -0.14
C SER A 100 -6.43 3.59 1.37
N GLN A 101 -6.89 2.57 2.10
CA GLN A 101 -7.05 2.61 3.56
C GLN A 101 -5.82 2.11 4.31
N ASN A 102 -5.17 1.05 3.81
CA ASN A 102 -4.14 0.29 4.53
C ASN A 102 -2.74 0.44 3.92
N GLY A 103 -2.62 1.14 2.79
CA GLY A 103 -1.34 1.44 2.14
C GLY A 103 -0.71 0.28 1.37
N ALA A 104 -0.87 -0.95 1.84
CA ALA A 104 -0.38 -2.17 1.20
C ALA A 104 -1.35 -3.33 1.46
N ILE A 105 -1.26 -4.39 0.66
CA ILE A 105 -2.02 -5.62 0.85
C ILE A 105 -1.11 -6.81 0.54
N GLU A 106 -1.13 -7.81 1.42
CA GLU A 106 -0.46 -9.08 1.13
C GLU A 106 -1.33 -9.92 0.20
N PRO A 107 -0.79 -10.54 -0.86
CA PRO A 107 -1.56 -11.32 -1.83
C PRO A 107 -2.44 -12.41 -1.20
N ALA A 108 -2.00 -13.01 -0.08
CA ALA A 108 -2.79 -13.99 0.66
C ALA A 108 -4.16 -13.48 1.10
N LYS A 109 -4.32 -12.16 1.29
CA LYS A 109 -5.61 -11.54 1.64
C LYS A 109 -6.66 -11.70 0.56
N LEU A 110 -6.25 -11.91 -0.70
CA LEU A 110 -7.18 -12.11 -1.82
C LEU A 110 -7.88 -13.48 -1.80
N TYR A 111 -7.54 -14.32 -0.82
CA TYR A 111 -8.14 -15.63 -0.55
C TYR A 111 -8.92 -15.64 0.78
N GLU A 112 -9.21 -14.45 1.33
CA GLU A 112 -10.05 -14.24 2.50
C GLU A 112 -11.26 -13.36 2.14
N ALA A 113 -12.26 -13.27 3.02
CA ALA A 113 -13.35 -12.31 2.85
C ALA A 113 -12.79 -10.87 2.89
N PRO A 114 -13.30 -9.93 2.05
CA PRO A 114 -14.49 -10.06 1.20
C PRO A 114 -14.22 -10.58 -0.22
N TYR A 115 -12.97 -10.96 -0.54
CA TYR A 115 -12.61 -11.43 -1.87
C TYR A 115 -13.21 -12.81 -2.17
N THR A 116 -13.31 -13.67 -1.15
CA THR A 116 -13.95 -14.99 -1.27
C THR A 116 -15.46 -14.92 -1.48
N ASP A 117 -16.08 -13.76 -1.29
CA ASP A 117 -17.52 -13.57 -1.54
C ASP A 117 -17.83 -13.52 -3.04
N PHE A 118 -16.84 -13.18 -3.88
CA PHE A 118 -16.94 -13.23 -5.34
C PHE A 118 -16.79 -14.66 -5.88
N ASN A 119 -15.88 -15.44 -5.28
CA ASN A 119 -15.65 -16.85 -5.56
C ASN A 119 -14.92 -17.50 -4.38
N THR A 120 -15.29 -18.72 -4.00
CA THR A 120 -14.66 -19.44 -2.87
C THR A 120 -13.16 -19.68 -3.04
N SER A 121 -12.64 -19.66 -4.27
CA SER A 121 -11.20 -19.76 -4.57
C SER A 121 -10.49 -18.39 -4.59
N GLY A 122 -11.17 -17.31 -4.20
CA GLY A 122 -10.60 -15.96 -4.15
C GLY A 122 -10.16 -15.47 -5.53
N LEU A 123 -8.93 -14.93 -5.60
CA LEU A 123 -8.33 -14.42 -6.82
C LEU A 123 -8.40 -15.43 -7.99
N ASP A 124 -7.97 -16.67 -7.76
CA ASP A 124 -7.86 -17.70 -8.81
C ASP A 124 -9.24 -18.22 -9.26
N GLY A 125 -10.29 -17.93 -8.50
CA GLY A 125 -11.67 -18.21 -8.91
C GLY A 125 -12.29 -17.12 -9.79
N VAL A 126 -11.73 -15.91 -9.79
CA VAL A 126 -12.24 -14.73 -10.50
C VAL A 126 -11.40 -14.40 -11.74
N PHE A 127 -10.11 -14.73 -11.71
CA PHE A 127 -9.14 -14.46 -12.77
C PHE A 127 -8.44 -15.73 -13.23
N GLN A 128 -8.02 -15.77 -14.49
CA GLN A 128 -7.14 -16.84 -14.99
C GLN A 128 -5.74 -16.68 -14.43
N ASP A 129 -4.95 -17.76 -14.39
CA ASP A 129 -3.60 -17.78 -13.81
C ASP A 129 -2.70 -16.61 -14.27
N THR A 130 -2.71 -16.29 -15.57
CA THR A 130 -1.92 -15.17 -16.11
C THR A 130 -2.33 -13.82 -15.50
N ASP A 131 -3.62 -13.60 -15.33
CA ASP A 131 -4.20 -12.36 -14.79
C ASP A 131 -4.05 -12.28 -13.27
N ALA A 132 -4.25 -13.40 -12.57
CA ALA A 132 -3.99 -13.52 -11.14
C ALA A 132 -2.52 -13.18 -10.84
N ASN A 133 -1.58 -13.74 -11.60
CA ASN A 133 -0.15 -13.43 -11.47
C ASN A 133 0.16 -11.95 -11.73
N LYS A 134 -0.47 -11.32 -12.72
CA LYS A 134 -0.31 -9.88 -12.98
C LYS A 134 -0.79 -9.03 -11.80
N ILE A 135 -1.95 -9.36 -11.23
CA ILE A 135 -2.48 -8.66 -10.04
C ILE A 135 -1.50 -8.79 -8.86
N VAL A 136 -1.02 -10.01 -8.58
CA VAL A 136 -0.02 -10.24 -7.52
C VAL A 136 1.26 -9.45 -7.77
N GLY A 137 1.75 -9.41 -9.01
CA GLY A 137 2.92 -8.61 -9.40
C GLY A 137 2.74 -7.12 -9.15
N ILE A 138 1.56 -6.56 -9.47
CA ILE A 138 1.24 -5.16 -9.19
C ILE A 138 1.24 -4.90 -7.69
N LEU A 139 0.64 -5.79 -6.89
CA LEU A 139 0.62 -5.66 -5.43
C LEU A 139 2.02 -5.69 -4.81
N ASN A 140 2.88 -6.58 -5.28
CA ASN A 140 4.26 -6.65 -4.82
C ASN A 140 5.04 -5.40 -5.20
N SER A 141 4.91 -4.90 -6.43
CA SER A 141 5.55 -3.65 -6.84
C SER A 141 5.08 -2.46 -6.00
N ILE A 142 3.78 -2.35 -5.71
CA ILE A 142 3.25 -1.34 -4.79
C ILE A 142 3.88 -1.48 -3.41
N LYS A 143 4.00 -2.71 -2.87
CA LYS A 143 4.65 -2.97 -1.58
C LYS A 143 6.12 -2.52 -1.58
N GLU A 144 6.88 -2.94 -2.58
CA GLU A 144 8.31 -2.64 -2.73
C GLU A 144 8.59 -1.13 -2.83
N ASN A 145 7.72 -0.35 -3.47
CA ASN A 145 7.87 1.10 -3.56
C ASN A 145 7.91 1.82 -2.20
N ALA A 146 7.52 1.15 -1.10
CA ALA A 146 7.56 1.70 0.26
C ALA A 146 8.46 0.90 1.21
N ALA A 147 9.24 -0.06 0.71
CA ALA A 147 9.99 -1.02 1.51
C ALA A 147 11.53 -0.89 1.39
N ALA A 148 12.02 0.29 0.96
CA ALA A 148 13.46 0.55 0.84
C ALA A 148 14.24 0.26 2.13
#